data_AF-A0A1V4IW92-F1
#
_entry.id   AF-A0A1V4IW92-F1
#
_cell.length_a   1.000
_cell.length_b   1.000
_cell.length_c   1.000
_cell.angle_alpha   90.00
_cell.angle_beta   90.00
_cell.angle_gamma   90.00
#
_symmetry.space_group_name_H-M   'P 1'
#
loop_
_entity.id
_entity.type
_entity.pdbx_description
1 polymer ?
#
loop_
_entity_poly.entity_id
_entity_poly.type
_entity_poly.pdbx_seq_one_letter_code
_entity_poly.pdbx_strand_id
1 'polypeptide(L)'
;MTYQHGISIQEQATSVAIPTQSISTITVAIGTAPINLISNPNAAVNKPIVVKSYSEAVAAIGYCDDWDNYTLCQAVDAFFKVFEVGPLVLINVLDPNTHKGSSTDTVTIKNKTAQITSSGVLLDTNFIVKDSAGAVTYAKNTDYTVAFGSDGYPLITILDGGAIPGTATQLKVSYNKIDPSKVVTSDIIGKYDDTTNIYKGIECITRVFPMYNLVPGLLIAPGWSHKKDVEAALVNKNTLINGSFNSQVISDIDCSSSAVNTYSKAITWKSTNNYKNKRELALWPKVKIGEKIYWYSAIFAASIVYLDTQNKDVPYKSPSNKKIPISATVLDDDSEVFLDITQANALNGAGIITALNMSGWRTWGNNTSIYPDSTDPKDRWIAVRRVFDWWGNNFIVEFFDKVDDPTNYRLIESIVDDENLKANGFQAVGQIAGAKISFNQADNPTENILNGKIIFKQSIGAFTPAENIINVLEFDPSLVSTSLFGGDN
;
A
#
# COMPACT_ATOMS: atom_id res chain seq x y z
N MET A 1 25.55 37.37 18.27
CA MET A 1 24.52 36.85 19.20
C MET A 1 24.41 37.81 20.36
N THR A 2 23.21 38.35 20.58
CA THR A 2 22.94 39.38 21.59
C THR A 2 23.02 38.79 23.00
N TYR A 3 23.66 39.51 23.93
CA TYR A 3 23.73 39.13 25.35
C TYR A 3 22.33 39.07 25.96
N GLN A 4 21.96 37.94 26.57
CA GLN A 4 20.66 37.75 27.22
C GLN A 4 20.82 37.64 28.75
N HIS A 5 19.99 38.37 29.49
CA HIS A 5 19.94 38.37 30.95
C HIS A 5 18.47 38.28 31.41
N GLY A 6 18.07 37.11 31.92
CA GLY A 6 16.69 36.83 32.37
C GLY A 6 16.17 35.45 31.96
N ILE A 7 14.92 35.15 32.29
CA ILE A 7 14.19 33.95 31.83
C ILE A 7 13.39 34.33 30.59
N SER A 8 13.52 33.56 29.51
CA SER A 8 12.82 33.77 28.24
C SER A 8 11.89 32.60 27.91
N ILE A 9 10.72 32.92 27.34
CA ILE A 9 9.76 31.94 26.81
C ILE A 9 9.92 31.93 25.29
N GLN A 10 10.02 30.74 24.72
CA GLN A 10 10.01 30.53 23.27
C GLN A 10 8.92 29.51 22.97
N GLU A 11 7.92 29.93 22.22
CA GLU A 11 6.87 29.05 21.74
C GLU A 11 7.33 28.40 20.43
N GLN A 12 7.43 27.08 20.44
CA GLN A 12 7.69 26.29 19.24
C GLN A 12 6.35 25.96 18.58
N ALA A 13 6.27 26.04 17.25
CA ALA A 13 5.10 25.57 16.52
C ALA A 13 4.79 24.11 16.92
N THR A 14 3.49 23.79 17.04
CA THR A 14 3.03 22.43 17.39
C THR A 14 3.69 21.41 16.47
N SER A 15 4.39 20.43 17.06
CA SER A 15 5.00 19.34 16.30
C SER A 15 3.90 18.55 15.59
N VAL A 16 3.99 18.45 14.26
CA VAL A 16 3.15 17.53 13.49
C VAL A 16 3.49 16.12 13.97
N ALA A 17 2.49 15.34 14.41
CA ALA A 17 2.68 13.97 14.83
C ALA A 17 3.36 13.18 13.70
N ILE A 18 4.46 12.49 14.01
CA ILE A 18 5.18 11.67 13.03
C ILE A 18 4.42 10.33 12.94
N PRO A 19 4.09 9.87 11.72
CA PRO A 19 3.46 8.57 11.53
C PRO A 19 4.24 7.43 12.22
N THR A 20 3.52 6.48 12.78
CA THR A 20 4.13 5.30 13.43
C THR A 20 4.75 4.40 12.35
N GLN A 21 6.00 4.01 12.54
CA GLN A 21 6.73 3.22 11.55
C GLN A 21 6.67 1.72 11.84
N SER A 22 6.44 0.91 10.81
CA SER A 22 6.53 -0.54 10.83
C SER A 22 7.47 -1.01 9.72
N ILE A 23 8.53 -1.74 10.08
CA ILE A 23 9.45 -2.33 9.10
C ILE A 23 9.15 -3.80 8.86
N SER A 24 8.33 -4.43 9.72
CA SER A 24 7.88 -5.81 9.55
C SER A 24 7.01 -6.01 8.32
N THR A 25 6.36 -4.94 7.83
CA THR A 25 5.44 -5.02 6.69
C THR A 25 5.50 -3.73 5.87
N ILE A 26 6.53 -3.64 5.02
CA ILE A 26 6.66 -2.54 4.06
C ILE A 26 5.63 -2.74 2.94
N THR A 27 4.77 -1.74 2.75
CA THR A 27 3.81 -1.74 1.64
C THR A 27 4.42 -1.06 0.41
N VAL A 28 4.29 -1.69 -0.75
CA VAL A 28 4.68 -1.15 -2.06
C VAL A 28 3.42 -0.94 -2.89
N ALA A 29 3.12 0.32 -3.21
CA ALA A 29 1.98 0.72 -4.00
C ALA A 29 2.40 1.13 -5.42
N ILE A 30 1.71 0.59 -6.42
CA ILE A 30 1.96 0.85 -7.85
C ILE A 30 0.73 1.52 -8.46
N GLY A 31 0.93 2.58 -9.25
CA GLY A 31 -0.18 3.32 -9.85
C GLY A 31 0.25 4.61 -10.52
N THR A 32 -0.65 5.58 -10.56
CA THR A 32 -0.44 6.90 -11.17
C THR A 32 -0.40 8.00 -10.10
N ALA A 33 0.41 9.03 -10.32
CA ALA A 33 0.56 10.17 -9.41
C ALA A 33 0.59 11.51 -10.16
N PRO A 34 0.19 12.63 -9.54
CA PRO A 34 0.16 13.95 -10.15
C PRO A 34 1.57 14.59 -10.14
N ILE A 35 2.49 13.92 -10.82
CA ILE A 35 3.91 14.30 -10.88
C ILE A 35 4.15 15.66 -11.54
N ASN A 36 3.15 16.24 -12.19
CA ASN A 36 3.25 17.61 -12.70
C ASN A 36 3.44 18.64 -11.57
N LEU A 37 3.03 18.31 -10.34
CA LEU A 37 3.11 19.19 -9.16
C LEU A 37 4.50 19.22 -8.50
N ILE A 38 5.42 18.32 -8.88
CA ILE A 38 6.76 18.25 -8.31
C ILE A 38 7.79 18.95 -9.19
N SER A 39 8.95 19.29 -8.61
CA SER A 39 10.01 20.03 -9.30
C SER A 39 10.66 19.24 -10.45
N ASN A 40 10.75 17.91 -10.32
CA ASN A 40 11.31 17.03 -11.35
C ASN A 40 10.39 15.84 -11.63
N PRO A 41 9.36 16.01 -12.49
CA PRO A 41 8.39 14.97 -12.80
C PRO A 41 9.03 13.66 -13.28
N ASN A 42 10.09 13.74 -14.10
CA ASN A 42 10.79 12.58 -14.67
C ASN A 42 11.50 11.73 -13.61
N ALA A 43 11.92 12.31 -12.48
CA ALA A 43 12.59 11.57 -11.43
C ALA A 43 11.66 10.62 -10.65
N ALA A 44 10.34 10.81 -10.77
CA ALA A 44 9.32 10.01 -10.11
C ALA A 44 8.74 8.89 -10.99
N VAL A 45 9.18 8.75 -12.23
CA VAL A 45 8.67 7.75 -13.17
C VAL A 45 9.42 6.44 -13.01
N ASN A 46 8.70 5.32 -12.86
CA ASN A 46 9.24 3.96 -12.81
C ASN A 46 10.41 3.80 -11.83
N LYS A 47 10.29 4.43 -10.66
CA LYS A 47 11.28 4.37 -9.59
C LYS A 47 10.57 4.17 -8.26
N PRO A 48 11.01 3.22 -7.42
CA PRO A 48 10.46 3.12 -6.07
C PRO A 48 10.93 4.31 -5.24
N ILE A 49 9.99 4.96 -4.58
CA ILE A 49 10.21 6.11 -3.70
C ILE A 49 9.68 5.75 -2.31
N VAL A 50 10.56 5.76 -1.32
CA VAL A 50 10.19 5.55 0.09
C VAL A 50 9.74 6.88 0.68
N VAL A 51 8.58 6.90 1.31
CA VAL A 51 8.03 8.06 2.01
C VAL A 51 7.60 7.66 3.42
N LYS A 52 7.85 8.53 4.39
CA LYS A 52 7.57 8.30 5.82
C LYS A 52 6.51 9.24 6.38
N SER A 53 6.11 10.26 5.62
CA SER A 53 5.07 11.20 6.01
C SER A 53 4.27 11.69 4.81
N TYR A 54 3.10 12.28 5.07
CA TYR A 54 2.30 12.92 4.04
C TYR A 54 3.10 14.00 3.29
N SER A 55 3.85 14.84 4.02
CA SER A 55 4.65 15.92 3.42
C SER A 55 5.74 15.40 2.47
N GLU A 56 6.40 14.30 2.82
CA GLU A 56 7.37 13.64 1.94
C GLU A 56 6.70 13.05 0.70
N ALA A 57 5.51 12.46 0.84
CA ALA A 57 4.74 11.95 -0.28
C ALA A 57 4.33 13.05 -1.26
N VAL A 58 3.79 14.17 -0.76
CA VAL A 58 3.44 15.33 -1.59
C VAL A 58 4.67 15.88 -2.30
N ALA A 59 5.81 15.99 -1.62
CA ALA A 59 7.04 16.48 -2.23
C ALA A 59 7.60 15.51 -3.29
N ALA A 60 7.43 14.20 -3.11
CA ALA A 60 8.05 13.20 -3.96
C ALA A 60 7.22 12.79 -5.19
N ILE A 61 5.88 12.79 -5.09
CA ILE A 61 5.00 12.40 -6.20
C ILE A 61 3.83 13.35 -6.45
N GLY A 62 3.68 14.40 -5.65
CA GLY A 62 2.51 15.28 -5.68
C GLY A 62 1.30 14.68 -4.94
N TYR A 63 0.22 15.45 -4.83
CA TYR A 63 -1.05 14.97 -4.29
C TYR A 63 -2.25 15.63 -4.96
N CYS A 64 -3.29 14.85 -5.25
CA CYS A 64 -4.56 15.31 -5.77
C CYS A 64 -5.67 14.37 -5.26
N ASP A 65 -6.86 14.92 -4.97
CA ASP A 65 -8.01 14.11 -4.53
C ASP A 65 -8.75 13.44 -5.72
N ASP A 66 -8.31 13.65 -6.96
CA ASP A 66 -8.77 12.91 -8.15
C ASP A 66 -8.09 11.53 -8.24
N TRP A 67 -8.63 10.57 -7.51
CA TRP A 67 -8.03 9.23 -7.38
C TRP A 67 -8.33 8.28 -8.54
N ASP A 68 -9.27 8.62 -9.42
CA ASP A 68 -9.49 7.87 -10.66
C ASP A 68 -8.31 8.09 -11.62
N ASN A 69 -7.79 9.32 -11.68
CA ASN A 69 -6.63 9.65 -12.49
C ASN A 69 -5.30 9.44 -11.74
N TYR A 70 -5.26 9.67 -10.43
CA TYR A 70 -4.03 9.59 -9.61
C TYR A 70 -4.17 8.58 -8.49
N THR A 71 -4.13 7.30 -8.86
CA THR A 71 -4.52 6.21 -7.97
C THR A 71 -3.64 6.07 -6.74
N LEU A 72 -2.36 6.47 -6.78
CA LEU A 72 -1.45 6.41 -5.63
C LEU A 72 -1.84 7.36 -4.49
N CYS A 73 -2.55 8.45 -4.79
CA CYS A 73 -2.93 9.43 -3.78
C CYS A 73 -3.89 8.83 -2.73
N GLN A 74 -4.71 7.85 -3.09
CA GLN A 74 -5.57 7.16 -2.13
C GLN A 74 -4.77 6.31 -1.13
N ALA A 75 -3.64 5.71 -1.54
CA ALA A 75 -2.75 4.99 -0.64
C ALA A 75 -2.00 5.95 0.29
N VAL A 76 -1.55 7.11 -0.23
CA VAL A 76 -0.95 8.18 0.57
C VAL A 76 -1.91 8.71 1.63
N ASP A 77 -3.17 8.96 1.26
CA ASP A 77 -4.23 9.41 2.17
C ASP A 77 -4.53 8.33 3.24
N ALA A 78 -4.73 7.07 2.82
CA ALA A 78 -4.95 5.94 3.73
C ALA A 78 -3.82 5.76 4.74
N PHE A 79 -2.56 5.76 4.31
CA PHE A 79 -1.42 5.53 5.19
C PHE A 79 -1.19 6.72 6.13
N PHE A 80 -1.15 7.95 5.62
CA PHE A 80 -0.65 9.08 6.41
C PHE A 80 -1.71 9.98 7.03
N LYS A 81 -2.96 9.97 6.54
CA LYS A 81 -4.06 10.75 7.12
C LYS A 81 -5.06 9.89 7.88
N VAL A 82 -5.39 8.71 7.36
CA VAL A 82 -6.40 7.84 7.98
C VAL A 82 -5.83 7.02 9.12
N PHE A 83 -4.70 6.34 8.90
CA PHE A 83 -4.09 5.44 9.89
C PHE A 83 -2.83 6.01 10.56
N GLU A 84 -2.25 7.08 10.03
CA GLU A 84 -1.02 7.71 10.54
C GLU A 84 0.16 6.70 10.68
N VAL A 85 0.38 5.88 9.64
CA VAL A 85 1.41 4.85 9.57
C VAL A 85 2.33 4.98 8.35
N GLY A 86 3.52 4.40 8.44
CA GLY A 86 4.45 4.25 7.33
C GLY A 86 5.57 3.25 7.68
N PRO A 87 6.69 3.25 6.94
CA PRO A 87 6.89 3.86 5.63
C PRO A 87 6.04 3.21 4.53
N LEU A 88 5.83 3.96 3.44
CA LEU A 88 5.17 3.49 2.21
C LEU A 88 6.14 3.63 1.03
N VAL A 89 6.18 2.63 0.15
CA VAL A 89 6.94 2.69 -1.09
C VAL A 89 5.98 2.96 -2.24
N LEU A 90 6.24 3.99 -3.04
CA LEU A 90 5.41 4.44 -4.15
C LEU A 90 6.16 4.21 -5.47
N ILE A 91 5.50 3.59 -6.44
CA ILE A 91 6.01 3.40 -7.80
C ILE A 91 4.99 4.02 -8.77
N ASN A 92 5.29 5.21 -9.27
CA ASN A 92 4.47 5.87 -10.29
C ASN A 92 4.86 5.40 -11.69
N VAL A 93 3.86 5.05 -12.52
CA VAL A 93 4.07 4.68 -13.93
C VAL A 93 3.70 5.77 -14.92
N LEU A 94 3.04 6.85 -14.46
CA LEU A 94 2.69 7.98 -15.32
C LEU A 94 3.96 8.70 -15.76
N ASP A 95 4.28 8.63 -17.05
CA ASP A 95 5.48 9.24 -17.65
C ASP A 95 5.09 10.52 -18.41
N PRO A 96 5.64 11.70 -18.04
CA PRO A 96 5.27 12.97 -18.67
C PRO A 96 5.83 13.09 -20.09
N ASN A 97 6.70 12.18 -20.54
CA ASN A 97 7.21 12.16 -21.91
C ASN A 97 6.30 11.39 -22.87
N THR A 98 5.60 10.35 -22.40
CA THR A 98 4.75 9.48 -23.23
C THR A 98 3.26 9.66 -22.94
N HIS A 99 2.88 9.84 -21.67
CA HIS A 99 1.50 10.00 -21.22
C HIS A 99 1.14 11.48 -21.10
N LYS A 100 1.24 12.21 -22.22
CA LYS A 100 0.93 13.65 -22.28
C LYS A 100 0.04 14.04 -23.44
N GLY A 101 -0.64 15.18 -23.31
CA GLY A 101 -1.27 15.94 -24.38
C GLY A 101 -0.74 17.36 -24.43
N SER A 102 -1.15 18.12 -25.45
CA SER A 102 -0.85 19.55 -25.56
C SER A 102 -2.14 20.35 -25.56
N SER A 103 -2.13 21.53 -24.97
CA SER A 103 -3.27 22.43 -24.94
C SER A 103 -2.84 23.88 -25.10
N THR A 104 -3.82 24.75 -25.37
CA THR A 104 -3.61 26.19 -25.46
C THR A 104 -4.82 26.90 -24.90
N ASP A 105 -4.62 27.66 -23.83
CA ASP A 105 -5.67 28.41 -23.16
C ASP A 105 -5.49 29.91 -23.39
N THR A 106 -6.60 30.64 -23.38
CA THR A 106 -6.60 32.10 -23.24
C THR A 106 -7.01 32.43 -21.82
N VAL A 107 -6.07 32.93 -21.01
CA VAL A 107 -6.28 33.24 -19.60
C VAL A 107 -6.44 34.73 -19.40
N THR A 108 -7.37 35.11 -18.51
CA THR A 108 -7.61 36.52 -18.17
C THR A 108 -6.66 36.97 -17.07
N ILE A 109 -6.06 38.15 -17.22
CA ILE A 109 -5.23 38.79 -16.21
C ILE A 109 -6.13 39.52 -15.21
N LYS A 110 -5.97 39.22 -13.93
CA LYS A 110 -6.59 39.95 -12.81
C LYS A 110 -5.52 40.23 -11.76
N ASN A 111 -5.41 41.49 -11.33
CA ASN A 111 -4.44 41.91 -10.29
C ASN A 111 -3.00 41.43 -10.55
N LYS A 112 -2.50 41.60 -11.78
CA LYS A 112 -1.18 41.13 -12.24
C LYS A 112 -0.96 39.61 -12.18
N THR A 113 -2.02 38.83 -12.04
CA THR A 113 -1.96 37.37 -12.05
C THR A 113 -2.89 36.79 -13.11
N ALA A 114 -2.55 35.63 -13.65
CA ALA A 114 -3.41 34.88 -14.56
C ALA A 114 -3.36 33.39 -14.20
N GLN A 115 -4.52 32.79 -13.98
CA GLN A 115 -4.64 31.39 -13.56
C GLN A 115 -5.06 30.50 -14.73
N ILE A 116 -4.39 29.36 -14.87
CA ILE A 116 -4.78 28.31 -15.82
C ILE A 116 -5.66 27.31 -15.07
N THR A 117 -6.88 27.06 -15.55
CA THR A 117 -7.84 26.13 -14.91
C THR A 117 -7.77 24.71 -15.43
N SER A 118 -6.84 24.43 -16.34
CA SER A 118 -6.61 23.09 -16.89
C SER A 118 -5.76 22.27 -15.92
N SER A 119 -6.13 21.01 -15.69
CA SER A 119 -5.41 20.09 -14.81
C SER A 119 -4.20 19.44 -15.50
N GLY A 120 -3.24 18.97 -14.70
CA GLY A 120 -2.09 18.20 -15.18
C GLY A 120 -1.03 19.01 -15.96
N VAL A 121 -1.07 20.34 -15.93
CA VAL A 121 -0.15 21.19 -16.70
C VAL A 121 1.30 20.93 -16.31
N LEU A 122 2.18 20.77 -17.28
CA LEU A 122 3.61 20.64 -17.11
C LEU A 122 4.28 22.01 -17.30
N LEU A 123 5.07 22.42 -16.31
CA LEU A 123 5.87 23.65 -16.36
C LEU A 123 7.24 23.40 -17.00
N ASP A 124 7.24 22.64 -18.11
CA ASP A 124 8.44 22.29 -18.89
C ASP A 124 8.81 23.39 -19.91
N THR A 125 9.75 23.11 -20.80
CA THR A 125 10.17 24.04 -21.87
C THR A 125 9.07 24.33 -22.90
N ASN A 126 7.98 23.57 -22.91
CA ASN A 126 6.84 23.77 -23.78
C ASN A 126 5.78 24.68 -23.16
N PHE A 127 5.98 25.16 -21.92
CA PHE A 127 5.14 26.18 -21.30
C PHE A 127 5.49 27.56 -21.88
N ILE A 128 4.70 28.02 -22.84
CA ILE A 128 4.93 29.24 -23.61
C ILE A 128 3.79 30.22 -23.35
N VAL A 129 4.13 31.39 -22.82
CA VAL A 129 3.20 32.50 -22.60
C VAL A 129 3.38 33.52 -23.72
N LYS A 130 2.28 33.88 -24.36
CA LYS A 130 2.22 34.87 -25.43
C LYS A 130 1.17 35.94 -25.15
N ASP A 131 1.22 37.02 -25.93
CA ASP A 131 0.13 37.99 -26.00
C ASP A 131 -1.17 37.33 -26.49
N SER A 132 -2.30 38.01 -26.33
CA SER A 132 -3.61 37.48 -26.72
C SER A 132 -3.70 37.12 -28.21
N ALA A 133 -2.96 37.82 -29.07
CA ALA A 133 -2.87 37.53 -30.51
C ALA A 133 -1.94 36.33 -30.83
N GLY A 134 -1.06 35.93 -29.91
CA GLY A 134 -0.08 34.86 -30.10
C GLY A 134 1.14 35.25 -30.94
N ALA A 135 1.37 36.55 -31.15
CA ALA A 135 2.46 37.11 -31.94
C ALA A 135 3.74 37.34 -31.11
N VAL A 136 3.60 37.83 -29.88
CA VAL A 136 4.73 38.13 -28.99
C VAL A 136 4.87 37.03 -27.96
N THR A 137 6.08 36.50 -27.80
CA THR A 137 6.39 35.49 -26.76
C THR A 137 7.09 36.16 -25.59
N TYR A 138 6.59 35.92 -24.38
CA TYR A 138 7.13 36.47 -23.15
C TYR A 138 8.13 35.49 -22.51
N ALA A 139 9.16 36.04 -21.86
CA ALA A 139 10.25 35.31 -21.23
C ALA A 139 9.96 35.02 -19.75
N LYS A 140 10.04 33.74 -19.35
CA LYS A 140 9.95 33.32 -17.95
C LYS A 140 11.11 33.93 -17.14
N ASN A 141 10.82 34.36 -15.91
CA ASN A 141 11.70 35.07 -14.97
C ASN A 141 12.16 36.47 -15.41
N THR A 142 11.71 36.96 -16.56
CA THR A 142 11.90 38.36 -16.99
C THR A 142 10.57 39.08 -17.04
N ASP A 143 9.60 38.50 -17.74
CA ASP A 143 8.27 39.08 -17.94
C ASP A 143 7.23 38.54 -16.95
N TYR A 144 7.39 37.27 -16.55
CA TYR A 144 6.48 36.59 -15.62
C TYR A 144 7.19 35.47 -14.86
N THR A 145 6.63 35.06 -13.72
CA THR A 145 6.92 33.78 -13.06
C THR A 145 5.69 32.88 -13.09
N VAL A 146 5.88 31.58 -12.92
CA VAL A 146 4.79 30.60 -12.83
C VAL A 146 5.09 29.58 -11.75
N ALA A 147 4.11 29.32 -10.91
CA ALA A 147 4.13 28.29 -9.87
C ALA A 147 2.73 27.68 -9.73
N PHE A 148 2.63 26.50 -9.13
CA PHE A 148 1.32 25.95 -8.78
C PHE A 148 0.76 26.67 -7.56
N GLY A 149 -0.51 27.05 -7.62
CA GLY A 149 -1.28 27.51 -6.47
C GLY A 149 -1.57 26.37 -5.50
N SER A 150 -2.15 26.71 -4.35
CA SER A 150 -2.58 25.72 -3.34
C SER A 150 -3.66 24.75 -3.84
N ASP A 151 -4.34 25.12 -4.94
CA ASP A 151 -5.35 24.33 -5.63
C ASP A 151 -4.76 23.40 -6.71
N GLY A 152 -3.43 23.39 -6.89
CA GLY A 152 -2.75 22.54 -7.86
C GLY A 152 -2.78 23.06 -9.30
N TYR A 153 -3.23 24.29 -9.51
CA TYR A 153 -3.30 24.92 -10.83
C TYR A 153 -2.18 25.95 -11.04
N PRO A 154 -1.61 26.08 -12.26
CA PRO A 154 -0.58 27.08 -12.52
C PRO A 154 -1.11 28.51 -12.38
N LEU A 155 -0.40 29.31 -11.58
CA LEU A 155 -0.60 30.75 -11.42
C LEU A 155 0.58 31.49 -12.04
N ILE A 156 0.29 32.26 -13.08
CA ILE A 156 1.25 33.17 -13.73
C ILE A 156 1.23 34.49 -12.96
N THR A 157 2.38 34.95 -12.48
CA THR A 157 2.56 36.26 -11.85
C THR A 157 3.37 37.16 -12.78
N ILE A 158 2.81 38.31 -13.18
CA ILE A 158 3.44 39.26 -14.08
C ILE A 158 4.46 40.09 -13.30
N LEU A 159 5.68 40.23 -13.84
CA LEU A 159 6.76 40.98 -13.19
C LEU A 159 6.77 42.44 -13.63
N ASP A 160 7.02 43.34 -12.68
CA ASP A 160 7.18 44.76 -12.96
C ASP A 160 8.48 45.02 -13.74
N GLY A 161 8.38 45.82 -14.81
CA GLY A 161 9.49 46.09 -15.73
C GLY A 161 9.66 45.08 -16.87
N GLY A 162 8.81 44.05 -16.93
CA GLY A 162 8.75 43.09 -18.04
C GLY A 162 8.06 43.64 -19.30
N ALA A 163 8.11 42.87 -20.38
CA ALA A 163 7.52 43.18 -21.68
C ALA A 163 5.99 43.00 -21.76
N ILE A 164 5.36 42.43 -20.72
CA ILE A 164 3.90 42.34 -20.63
C ILE A 164 3.34 43.74 -20.27
N PRO A 165 2.56 44.38 -21.15
CA PRO A 165 2.02 45.71 -20.87
C PRO A 165 1.08 45.69 -19.66
N GLY A 166 1.12 46.74 -18.83
CA GLY A 166 0.19 46.89 -17.70
C GLY A 166 -1.28 47.00 -18.10
N THR A 167 -1.56 47.25 -19.39
CA THR A 167 -2.91 47.27 -19.99
C THR A 167 -3.35 45.91 -20.53
N ALA A 168 -2.50 44.88 -20.51
CA ALA A 168 -2.85 43.55 -20.99
C ALA A 168 -3.96 42.95 -20.12
N THR A 169 -5.04 42.49 -20.78
CA THR A 169 -6.19 41.86 -20.10
C THR A 169 -6.17 40.34 -20.25
N GLN A 170 -5.42 39.79 -21.21
CA GLN A 170 -5.40 38.36 -21.53
C GLN A 170 -4.01 37.92 -21.98
N LEU A 171 -3.69 36.65 -21.70
CA LEU A 171 -2.51 35.95 -22.21
C LEU A 171 -2.94 34.68 -22.92
N LYS A 172 -2.22 34.31 -23.97
CA LYS A 172 -2.37 33.01 -24.63
C LYS A 172 -1.25 32.09 -24.15
N VAL A 173 -1.61 30.96 -23.54
CA VAL A 173 -0.65 30.06 -22.90
C VAL A 173 -0.74 28.69 -23.53
N SER A 174 0.33 28.26 -24.18
CA SER A 174 0.48 26.93 -24.76
C SER A 174 1.35 26.08 -23.84
N TYR A 175 0.98 24.83 -23.61
CA TYR A 175 1.70 23.96 -22.69
C TYR A 175 1.40 22.48 -22.95
N ASN A 176 2.26 21.60 -22.42
CA ASN A 176 1.96 20.18 -22.29
C ASN A 176 1.22 19.91 -20.99
N LYS A 177 0.38 18.88 -20.97
CA LYS A 177 -0.24 18.37 -19.75
C LYS A 177 -0.08 16.85 -19.66
N ILE A 178 0.13 16.32 -18.45
CA ILE A 178 0.04 14.89 -18.22
C ILE A 178 -1.39 14.41 -18.51
N ASP A 179 -1.50 13.19 -19.01
CA ASP A 179 -2.75 12.58 -19.41
C ASP A 179 -2.83 11.15 -18.84
N PRO A 180 -3.34 10.99 -17.60
CA PRO A 180 -3.45 9.69 -16.95
C PRO A 180 -4.30 8.68 -17.72
N SER A 181 -5.23 9.13 -18.57
CA SER A 181 -6.06 8.26 -19.40
C SER A 181 -5.25 7.47 -20.44
N LYS A 182 -4.03 7.92 -20.76
CA LYS A 182 -3.10 7.21 -21.66
C LYS A 182 -2.34 6.07 -20.99
N VAL A 183 -2.38 5.97 -19.66
CA VAL A 183 -1.76 4.85 -18.94
C VAL A 183 -2.60 3.60 -19.20
N VAL A 184 -1.96 2.55 -19.70
CA VAL A 184 -2.60 1.27 -19.98
C VAL A 184 -2.09 0.19 -19.03
N THR A 185 -2.77 -0.96 -19.02
CA THR A 185 -2.41 -2.12 -18.19
C THR A 185 -0.94 -2.54 -18.36
N SER A 186 -0.37 -2.44 -19.58
CA SER A 186 1.03 -2.79 -19.83
C SER A 186 2.04 -1.84 -19.17
N ASP A 187 1.65 -0.60 -18.87
CA ASP A 187 2.54 0.34 -18.16
C ASP A 187 2.63 -0.01 -16.67
N ILE A 188 1.51 -0.45 -16.08
CA ILE A 188 1.43 -0.91 -14.69
C ILE A 188 2.18 -2.22 -14.52
N ILE A 189 1.94 -3.21 -15.39
CA ILE A 189 2.70 -4.46 -15.41
C ILE A 189 4.18 -4.16 -15.64
N GLY A 190 4.46 -3.34 -16.66
CA GLY A 190 5.80 -2.96 -17.05
C GLY A 190 6.62 -4.14 -17.54
N LYS A 191 7.93 -3.93 -17.62
CA LYS A 191 8.92 -4.94 -18.00
C LYS A 191 10.30 -4.52 -17.52
N TYR A 192 11.19 -5.49 -17.42
CA TYR A 192 12.62 -5.25 -17.40
C TYR A 192 13.13 -5.18 -18.85
N ASP A 193 13.95 -4.19 -19.14
CA ASP A 193 14.58 -4.01 -20.45
C ASP A 193 16.08 -4.23 -20.31
N ASP A 194 16.55 -5.40 -20.73
CA ASP A 194 17.95 -5.86 -20.63
C ASP A 194 18.92 -4.96 -21.39
N THR A 195 18.45 -4.25 -22.42
CA THR A 195 19.30 -3.38 -23.25
C THR A 195 19.57 -2.05 -22.56
N THR A 196 18.55 -1.49 -21.90
CA THR A 196 18.66 -0.21 -21.18
C THR A 196 18.93 -0.38 -19.69
N ASN A 197 18.82 -1.60 -19.17
CA ASN A 197 18.85 -1.93 -17.74
C ASN A 197 17.82 -1.12 -16.93
N ILE A 198 16.64 -0.91 -17.51
CA ILE A 198 15.55 -0.14 -16.91
C ILE A 198 14.42 -1.09 -16.50
N TYR A 199 13.97 -0.94 -15.26
CA TYR A 199 12.78 -1.60 -14.73
C TYR A 199 11.60 -0.65 -14.87
N LYS A 200 10.43 -1.16 -15.25
CA LYS A 200 9.18 -0.40 -15.35
C LYS A 200 8.04 -1.13 -14.64
N GLY A 201 7.04 -0.39 -14.17
CA GLY A 201 5.84 -0.94 -13.54
C GLY A 201 6.15 -1.81 -12.32
N ILE A 202 5.50 -2.97 -12.24
CA ILE A 202 5.67 -3.97 -11.16
C ILE A 202 7.11 -4.47 -11.06
N GLU A 203 7.88 -4.48 -12.15
CA GLU A 203 9.29 -4.90 -12.13
C GLU A 203 10.17 -4.01 -11.24
N CYS A 204 9.75 -2.77 -10.98
CA CYS A 204 10.43 -1.86 -10.06
C CYS A 204 10.42 -2.35 -8.61
N ILE A 205 9.53 -3.26 -8.21
CA ILE A 205 9.48 -3.84 -6.86
C ILE A 205 10.82 -4.51 -6.49
N THR A 206 11.46 -5.14 -7.48
CA THR A 206 12.81 -5.75 -7.36
C THR A 206 13.89 -4.74 -6.99
N ARG A 207 13.64 -3.44 -7.16
CA ARG A 207 14.61 -2.39 -6.84
C ARG A 207 14.50 -1.88 -5.41
N VAL A 208 13.44 -2.23 -4.68
CA VAL A 208 13.18 -1.72 -3.33
C VAL A 208 14.26 -2.14 -2.35
N PHE A 209 14.55 -3.44 -2.24
CA PHE A 209 15.55 -3.94 -1.30
C PHE A 209 16.97 -3.44 -1.65
N PRO A 210 17.47 -3.56 -2.90
CA PRO A 210 18.82 -3.07 -3.23
C PRO A 210 19.02 -1.56 -3.06
N MET A 211 17.96 -0.75 -3.20
CA MET A 211 18.08 0.71 -3.06
C MET A 211 17.95 1.19 -1.63
N TYR A 212 17.15 0.51 -0.80
CA TYR A 212 16.73 1.04 0.49
C TYR A 212 16.95 0.09 1.67
N ASN A 213 17.41 -1.15 1.41
CA ASN A 213 17.50 -2.22 2.40
C ASN A 213 16.16 -2.49 3.11
N LEU A 214 15.05 -2.32 2.37
CA LEU A 214 13.69 -2.56 2.86
C LEU A 214 13.10 -3.77 2.13
N VAL A 215 12.58 -4.73 2.90
CA VAL A 215 11.96 -5.94 2.36
C VAL A 215 10.49 -5.68 2.03
N PRO A 216 10.04 -5.81 0.76
CA PRO A 216 8.63 -5.70 0.41
C PRO A 216 7.79 -6.75 1.15
N GLY A 217 6.80 -6.31 1.93
CA GLY A 217 5.90 -7.17 2.70
C GLY A 217 4.50 -7.26 2.08
N LEU A 218 3.95 -6.14 1.61
CA LEU A 218 2.66 -6.06 0.93
C LEU A 218 2.81 -5.35 -0.42
N LEU A 219 2.13 -5.85 -1.44
CA LEU A 219 2.04 -5.25 -2.76
C LEU A 219 0.58 -4.86 -3.02
N ILE A 220 0.35 -3.61 -3.40
CA ILE A 220 -0.98 -3.09 -3.74
C ILE A 220 -0.94 -2.33 -5.05
N ALA A 221 -2.03 -2.40 -5.82
CA ALA A 221 -2.24 -1.54 -6.97
C ALA A 221 -3.69 -1.01 -6.97
N PRO A 222 -4.04 -0.10 -6.05
CA PRO A 222 -5.38 0.47 -5.97
C PRO A 222 -5.80 1.05 -7.32
N GLY A 223 -7.00 0.72 -7.79
CA GLY A 223 -7.49 1.11 -9.12
C GLY A 223 -6.97 0.30 -10.31
N TRP A 224 -6.11 -0.70 -10.07
CA TRP A 224 -5.52 -1.52 -11.12
C TRP A 224 -5.59 -3.02 -10.84
N SER A 225 -5.58 -3.42 -9.57
CA SER A 225 -5.57 -4.82 -9.13
C SER A 225 -6.86 -5.59 -9.45
N HIS A 226 -7.97 -4.92 -9.77
CA HIS A 226 -9.18 -5.56 -10.30
C HIS A 226 -9.03 -6.04 -11.75
N LYS A 227 -7.97 -5.61 -12.45
CA LYS A 227 -7.66 -6.08 -13.80
C LYS A 227 -6.81 -7.34 -13.67
N LYS A 228 -7.34 -8.48 -14.15
CA LYS A 228 -6.72 -9.80 -14.02
C LYS A 228 -5.23 -9.85 -14.42
N ASP A 229 -4.82 -9.13 -15.46
CA ASP A 229 -3.42 -9.19 -15.94
C ASP A 229 -2.47 -8.43 -14.99
N VAL A 230 -2.96 -7.40 -14.30
CA VAL A 230 -2.20 -6.68 -13.26
C VAL A 230 -2.09 -7.54 -12.01
N GLU A 231 -3.19 -8.14 -11.56
CA GLU A 231 -3.19 -9.06 -10.42
C GLU A 231 -2.23 -10.23 -10.65
N ALA A 232 -2.32 -10.90 -11.79
CA ALA A 232 -1.45 -12.02 -12.12
C ALA A 232 0.03 -11.60 -12.12
N ALA A 233 0.35 -10.40 -12.61
CA ALA A 233 1.72 -9.87 -12.56
C ALA A 233 2.19 -9.60 -11.12
N LEU A 234 1.33 -9.05 -10.25
CA LEU A 234 1.64 -8.84 -8.83
C LEU A 234 1.86 -10.17 -8.12
N VAL A 235 0.97 -11.14 -8.35
CA VAL A 235 1.07 -12.48 -7.73
C VAL A 235 2.32 -13.21 -8.20
N ASN A 236 2.67 -13.14 -9.48
CA ASN A 236 3.93 -13.70 -9.97
C ASN A 236 5.16 -13.01 -9.37
N LYS A 237 5.06 -11.72 -9.02
CA LYS A 237 6.15 -10.97 -8.38
C LYS A 237 6.28 -11.26 -6.88
N ASN A 238 5.25 -11.80 -6.21
CA ASN A 238 5.20 -11.86 -4.75
C ASN A 238 6.10 -12.92 -4.10
N THR A 239 6.71 -13.81 -4.88
CA THR A 239 7.65 -14.82 -4.38
C THR A 239 9.04 -14.63 -4.96
N LEU A 240 10.07 -14.92 -4.16
CA LEU A 240 11.47 -14.85 -4.58
C LEU A 240 11.81 -13.48 -5.21
N ILE A 241 11.31 -12.39 -4.63
CA ILE A 241 11.73 -11.03 -4.95
C ILE A 241 13.23 -10.96 -4.68
N ASN A 242 14.00 -10.51 -5.68
CA ASN A 242 15.47 -10.56 -5.64
C ASN A 242 16.03 -11.98 -5.40
N GLY A 243 15.30 -13.03 -5.78
CA GLY A 243 15.67 -14.43 -5.53
C GLY A 243 15.52 -14.88 -4.07
N SER A 244 15.03 -14.01 -3.17
CA SER A 244 15.14 -14.20 -1.72
C SER A 244 13.81 -14.00 -0.99
N PHE A 245 13.19 -12.84 -1.16
CA PHE A 245 12.10 -12.39 -0.28
C PHE A 245 10.72 -12.78 -0.79
N ASN A 246 9.76 -12.95 0.12
CA ASN A 246 8.35 -13.16 -0.21
C ASN A 246 7.50 -12.01 0.33
N SER A 247 6.47 -11.64 -0.42
CA SER A 247 5.47 -10.63 -0.06
C SER A 247 4.05 -11.18 -0.25
N GLN A 248 3.05 -10.43 0.20
CA GLN A 248 1.64 -10.72 -0.10
C GLN A 248 1.06 -9.64 -1.01
N VAL A 249 0.06 -10.01 -1.80
CA VAL A 249 -0.67 -9.11 -2.69
C VAL A 249 -2.02 -8.84 -2.09
N ILE A 250 -2.46 -7.59 -2.09
CA ILE A 250 -3.82 -7.21 -1.74
C ILE A 250 -4.50 -6.74 -3.02
N SER A 251 -5.44 -7.55 -3.49
CA SER A 251 -6.15 -7.35 -4.76
C SER A 251 -7.58 -6.90 -4.49
N ASP A 252 -8.08 -5.98 -5.31
CA ASP A 252 -9.49 -5.60 -5.28
C ASP A 252 -10.26 -6.42 -6.33
N ILE A 253 -11.49 -6.79 -5.99
CA ILE A 253 -12.45 -7.33 -6.96
C ILE A 253 -13.17 -6.16 -7.62
N ASP A 254 -13.53 -6.34 -8.89
CA ASP A 254 -14.34 -5.37 -9.64
C ASP A 254 -15.60 -4.95 -8.86
N CYS A 255 -15.89 -3.65 -8.88
CA CYS A 255 -17.02 -3.02 -8.19
C CYS A 255 -17.97 -2.33 -9.17
N SER A 256 -17.85 -2.61 -10.47
CA SER A 256 -18.76 -2.10 -11.48
C SER A 256 -20.19 -2.50 -11.17
N SER A 257 -21.08 -1.52 -11.05
CA SER A 257 -22.49 -1.75 -10.72
C SER A 257 -23.26 -2.52 -11.81
N SER A 258 -22.69 -2.60 -13.02
CA SER A 258 -23.23 -3.41 -14.12
C SER A 258 -22.78 -4.88 -14.06
N ALA A 259 -21.59 -5.17 -13.52
CA ALA A 259 -20.95 -6.49 -13.59
C ALA A 259 -20.90 -7.21 -12.24
N VAL A 260 -20.50 -6.54 -11.15
CA VAL A 260 -20.21 -7.14 -9.84
C VAL A 260 -20.87 -6.34 -8.71
N ASN A 261 -22.20 -6.27 -8.77
CA ASN A 261 -23.01 -5.48 -7.83
C ASN A 261 -23.60 -6.27 -6.65
N THR A 262 -23.31 -7.55 -6.54
CA THR A 262 -23.80 -8.40 -5.42
C THR A 262 -22.70 -9.31 -4.92
N TYR A 263 -22.82 -9.75 -3.66
CA TYR A 263 -21.87 -10.68 -3.05
C TYR A 263 -21.73 -11.98 -3.86
N SER A 264 -22.83 -12.54 -4.37
CA SER A 264 -22.81 -13.75 -5.21
C SER A 264 -22.04 -13.53 -6.50
N LYS A 265 -22.19 -12.37 -7.14
CA LYS A 265 -21.44 -12.03 -8.36
C LYS A 265 -19.96 -11.82 -8.06
N ALA A 266 -19.59 -11.25 -6.91
CA ALA A 266 -18.19 -11.14 -6.50
C ALA A 266 -17.53 -12.53 -6.34
N ILE A 267 -18.25 -13.49 -5.75
CA ILE A 267 -17.79 -14.89 -5.65
C ILE A 267 -17.56 -15.50 -7.04
N THR A 268 -18.54 -15.37 -7.94
CA THR A 268 -18.40 -15.87 -9.31
C THR A 268 -17.24 -15.19 -10.05
N TRP A 269 -17.15 -13.86 -9.95
CA TRP A 269 -16.11 -13.06 -10.61
C TRP A 269 -14.72 -13.48 -10.16
N LYS A 270 -14.50 -13.67 -8.86
CA LYS A 270 -13.22 -14.13 -8.30
C LYS A 270 -12.82 -15.47 -8.91
N SER A 271 -13.75 -16.42 -8.96
CA SER A 271 -13.49 -17.74 -9.53
C SER A 271 -13.21 -17.67 -11.03
N THR A 272 -13.94 -16.86 -11.79
CA THR A 272 -13.75 -16.70 -13.24
C THR A 272 -12.42 -16.04 -13.59
N ASN A 273 -11.95 -15.08 -12.78
CA ASN A 273 -10.70 -14.36 -13.00
C ASN A 273 -9.48 -15.02 -12.33
N ASN A 274 -9.66 -16.16 -11.65
CA ASN A 274 -8.59 -16.97 -11.06
C ASN A 274 -7.77 -16.25 -9.95
N TYR A 275 -8.43 -15.45 -9.13
CA TYR A 275 -7.80 -14.77 -7.97
C TYR A 275 -7.67 -15.79 -6.85
N LYS A 276 -6.68 -16.68 -6.96
CA LYS A 276 -6.56 -17.92 -6.20
C LYS A 276 -5.10 -18.19 -5.85
N ASN A 277 -4.57 -17.44 -4.90
CA ASN A 277 -3.19 -17.58 -4.44
C ASN A 277 -3.08 -17.53 -2.92
N LYS A 278 -2.18 -18.35 -2.35
CA LYS A 278 -1.96 -18.41 -0.91
C LYS A 278 -1.32 -17.14 -0.33
N ARG A 279 -0.75 -16.28 -1.17
CA ARG A 279 -0.17 -14.98 -0.81
C ARG A 279 -0.97 -13.81 -1.40
N GLU A 280 -2.23 -14.03 -1.72
CA GLU A 280 -3.13 -12.98 -2.20
C GLU A 280 -4.33 -12.83 -1.25
N LEU A 281 -4.72 -11.59 -1.01
CA LEU A 281 -5.86 -11.18 -0.19
C LEU A 281 -6.84 -10.43 -1.10
N ALA A 282 -7.91 -11.10 -1.52
CA ALA A 282 -8.93 -10.51 -2.41
C ALA A 282 -10.00 -9.77 -1.61
N LEU A 283 -10.29 -8.53 -1.98
CA LEU A 283 -11.18 -7.61 -1.24
C LEU A 283 -12.41 -7.21 -2.07
N TRP A 284 -13.58 -7.18 -1.44
CA TRP A 284 -14.79 -6.60 -2.02
C TRP A 284 -15.76 -6.13 -0.92
N PRO A 285 -16.46 -5.00 -1.08
CA PRO A 285 -16.41 -4.03 -2.18
C PRO A 285 -15.44 -2.86 -1.90
N LYS A 286 -15.60 -1.71 -2.59
CA LYS A 286 -14.94 -0.44 -2.23
C LYS A 286 -15.45 0.08 -0.87
N VAL A 287 -14.68 0.98 -0.26
CA VAL A 287 -15.03 1.58 1.03
C VAL A 287 -15.03 3.11 0.94
N LYS A 288 -15.85 3.75 1.75
CA LYS A 288 -16.04 5.21 1.75
C LYS A 288 -15.67 5.80 3.10
N ILE A 289 -15.02 6.96 3.13
CA ILE A 289 -14.76 7.77 4.33
C ILE A 289 -15.26 9.19 4.05
N GLY A 290 -16.39 9.57 4.66
CA GLY A 290 -17.05 10.83 4.32
C GLY A 290 -17.50 10.79 2.86
N GLU A 291 -16.92 11.65 2.02
CA GLU A 291 -17.19 11.69 0.57
C GLU A 291 -16.14 10.93 -0.27
N LYS A 292 -15.02 10.53 0.34
CA LYS A 292 -13.91 9.90 -0.38
C LYS A 292 -14.14 8.39 -0.53
N ILE A 293 -14.07 7.89 -1.76
CA ILE A 293 -14.21 6.45 -2.08
C ILE A 293 -12.84 5.85 -2.36
N TYR A 294 -12.48 4.80 -1.64
CA TYR A 294 -11.22 4.09 -1.76
C TYR A 294 -11.45 2.72 -2.37
N TRP A 295 -10.50 2.28 -3.20
CA TRP A 295 -10.27 0.85 -3.35
C TRP A 295 -9.86 0.28 -1.99
N TYR A 296 -10.50 -0.82 -1.61
CA TYR A 296 -10.38 -1.33 -0.25
C TYR A 296 -8.94 -1.80 0.04
N SER A 297 -8.18 -2.21 -0.98
CA SER A 297 -6.75 -2.54 -0.83
C SER A 297 -5.91 -1.45 -0.15
N ALA A 298 -6.17 -0.18 -0.42
CA ALA A 298 -5.44 0.93 0.20
C ALA A 298 -5.71 1.01 1.72
N ILE A 299 -6.98 0.94 2.11
CA ILE A 299 -7.41 0.98 3.52
C ILE A 299 -6.98 -0.29 4.26
N PHE A 300 -7.14 -1.46 3.63
CA PHE A 300 -6.79 -2.73 4.24
C PHE A 300 -5.28 -2.86 4.46
N ALA A 301 -4.45 -2.46 3.50
CA ALA A 301 -3.00 -2.42 3.67
C ALA A 301 -2.57 -1.50 4.81
N ALA A 302 -3.10 -0.28 4.86
CA ALA A 302 -2.82 0.66 5.95
C ALA A 302 -3.27 0.11 7.32
N SER A 303 -4.43 -0.57 7.37
CA SER A 303 -4.93 -1.20 8.60
C SER A 303 -4.07 -2.35 9.08
N ILE A 304 -3.45 -3.12 8.16
CA ILE A 304 -2.51 -4.18 8.49
C ILE A 304 -1.25 -3.59 9.11
N VAL A 305 -0.67 -2.58 8.47
CA VAL A 305 0.54 -1.90 8.99
C VAL A 305 0.26 -1.29 10.36
N TYR A 306 -0.89 -0.63 10.52
CA TYR A 306 -1.35 -0.14 11.81
C TYR A 306 -1.44 -1.25 12.85
N LEU A 307 -2.08 -2.38 12.52
CA LEU A 307 -2.16 -3.51 13.44
C LEU A 307 -0.78 -4.01 13.87
N ASP A 308 0.19 -4.11 12.96
CA ASP A 308 1.53 -4.60 13.30
C ASP A 308 2.26 -3.62 14.23
N THR A 309 2.13 -2.31 14.03
CA THR A 309 2.70 -1.30 14.95
C THR A 309 2.16 -1.45 16.38
N GLN A 310 0.88 -1.79 16.52
CA GLN A 310 0.26 -2.06 17.83
C GLN A 310 0.71 -3.38 18.46
N ASN A 311 1.48 -4.20 17.74
CA ASN A 311 1.90 -5.54 18.13
C ASN A 311 3.42 -5.72 18.10
N LYS A 312 4.17 -4.63 18.35
CA LYS A 312 5.64 -4.60 18.39
C LYS A 312 6.28 -5.02 17.07
N ASP A 313 5.66 -4.67 15.94
CA ASP A 313 6.17 -4.97 14.60
C ASP A 313 6.27 -6.48 14.33
N VAL A 314 5.30 -7.26 14.84
CA VAL A 314 5.19 -8.71 14.59
C VAL A 314 3.83 -9.02 13.97
N PRO A 315 3.78 -9.57 12.74
CA PRO A 315 2.53 -9.73 11.97
C PRO A 315 1.75 -11.01 12.32
N TYR A 316 1.55 -11.29 13.61
CA TYR A 316 0.89 -12.51 14.09
C TYR A 316 -0.62 -12.40 14.28
N LYS A 317 -1.17 -11.19 14.35
CA LYS A 317 -2.62 -10.99 14.49
C LYS A 317 -3.29 -10.90 13.13
N SER A 318 -4.46 -11.52 13.06
CA SER A 318 -5.36 -11.35 11.92
C SER A 318 -5.85 -9.89 11.82
N PRO A 319 -5.89 -9.31 10.60
CA PRO A 319 -6.55 -8.03 10.36
C PRO A 319 -8.09 -8.13 10.38
N SER A 320 -8.65 -9.34 10.48
CA SER A 320 -10.09 -9.57 10.61
C SER A 320 -10.63 -9.11 11.97
N ASN A 321 -11.90 -8.70 11.97
CA ASN A 321 -12.63 -8.18 13.11
C ASN A 321 -11.95 -6.96 13.79
N LYS A 322 -11.11 -6.23 13.05
CA LYS A 322 -10.52 -4.96 13.50
C LYS A 322 -11.38 -3.80 13.00
N LYS A 323 -11.58 -2.80 13.87
CA LYS A 323 -12.32 -1.59 13.49
C LYS A 323 -11.54 -0.84 12.41
N ILE A 324 -12.26 -0.36 11.42
CA ILE A 324 -11.73 0.49 10.35
C ILE A 324 -12.54 1.78 10.29
N PRO A 325 -11.90 2.94 10.06
CA PRO A 325 -12.56 4.25 10.11
C PRO A 325 -13.29 4.58 8.79
N ILE A 326 -14.22 3.72 8.38
CA ILE A 326 -15.05 3.92 7.17
C ILE A 326 -16.47 4.34 7.55
N SER A 327 -17.15 5.04 6.64
CA SER A 327 -18.56 5.41 6.75
C SER A 327 -19.49 4.42 6.06
N ALA A 328 -19.07 3.83 4.93
CA ALA A 328 -19.86 2.86 4.17
C ALA A 328 -19.00 1.93 3.31
N THR A 329 -19.60 0.84 2.85
CA THR A 329 -19.14 0.01 1.72
C THR A 329 -19.95 0.37 0.48
N VAL A 330 -19.31 0.55 -0.67
CA VAL A 330 -19.96 1.08 -1.88
C VAL A 330 -19.49 0.39 -3.16
N LEU A 331 -20.27 0.50 -4.23
CA LEU A 331 -19.87 0.16 -5.61
C LEU A 331 -19.27 1.38 -6.34
N ASP A 332 -18.89 1.21 -7.60
CA ASP A 332 -18.32 2.28 -8.43
C ASP A 332 -19.25 3.49 -8.62
N ASP A 333 -20.56 3.28 -8.59
CA ASP A 333 -21.58 4.32 -8.73
C ASP A 333 -22.02 4.92 -7.37
N ASP A 334 -21.22 4.71 -6.33
CA ASP A 334 -21.49 5.14 -4.94
C ASP A 334 -22.75 4.52 -4.31
N SER A 335 -23.31 3.46 -4.92
CA SER A 335 -24.40 2.71 -4.30
C SER A 335 -23.88 1.91 -3.10
N GLU A 336 -24.55 2.07 -1.96
CA GLU A 336 -24.18 1.39 -0.72
C GLU A 336 -24.46 -0.11 -0.78
N VAL A 337 -23.49 -0.89 -0.30
CA VAL A 337 -23.59 -2.34 -0.16
C VAL A 337 -23.72 -2.67 1.32
N PHE A 338 -24.90 -3.12 1.75
CA PHE A 338 -25.10 -3.62 3.11
C PHE A 338 -25.12 -5.14 3.12
N LEU A 339 -24.15 -5.72 3.82
CA LEU A 339 -24.06 -7.16 4.01
C LEU A 339 -24.57 -7.54 5.40
N ASP A 340 -25.40 -8.58 5.45
CA ASP A 340 -25.61 -9.31 6.69
C ASP A 340 -24.44 -10.29 6.95
N ILE A 341 -24.43 -10.89 8.14
CA ILE A 341 -23.37 -11.83 8.53
C ILE A 341 -23.33 -13.09 7.65
N THR A 342 -24.46 -13.55 7.14
CA THR A 342 -24.56 -14.75 6.29
C THR A 342 -23.95 -14.46 4.91
N GLN A 343 -24.24 -13.30 4.34
CA GLN A 343 -23.68 -12.84 3.06
C GLN A 343 -22.17 -12.57 3.18
N ALA A 344 -21.75 -11.93 4.27
CA ALA A 344 -20.34 -11.73 4.56
C ALA A 344 -19.60 -13.08 4.73
N ASN A 345 -20.22 -14.04 5.41
CA ASN A 345 -19.68 -15.38 5.54
C ASN A 345 -19.62 -16.14 4.22
N ALA A 346 -20.56 -15.91 3.29
CA ALA A 346 -20.49 -16.49 1.94
C ALA A 346 -19.28 -15.97 1.15
N LEU A 347 -18.99 -14.66 1.24
CA LEU A 347 -17.76 -14.07 0.67
C LEU A 347 -16.51 -14.68 1.30
N ASN A 348 -16.47 -14.75 2.63
CA ASN A 348 -15.34 -15.31 3.37
C ASN A 348 -15.12 -16.80 3.05
N GLY A 349 -16.21 -17.55 2.86
CA GLY A 349 -16.25 -18.93 2.42
C GLY A 349 -15.73 -19.14 0.99
N ALA A 350 -15.69 -18.07 0.20
CA ALA A 350 -15.06 -18.04 -1.11
C ALA A 350 -13.67 -17.38 -1.07
N GLY A 351 -13.07 -17.16 0.10
CA GLY A 351 -11.77 -16.50 0.24
C GLY A 351 -11.77 -15.03 -0.19
N ILE A 352 -12.89 -14.32 0.03
CA ILE A 352 -13.04 -12.88 -0.19
C ILE A 352 -13.19 -12.20 1.17
N ILE A 353 -12.36 -11.17 1.40
CA ILE A 353 -12.41 -10.32 2.58
C ILE A 353 -13.34 -9.15 2.29
N THR A 354 -14.18 -8.80 3.26
CA THR A 354 -15.17 -7.72 3.15
C THR A 354 -15.13 -6.79 4.35
N ALA A 355 -16.06 -5.84 4.44
CA ALA A 355 -16.28 -5.04 5.62
C ALA A 355 -17.72 -5.23 6.11
N LEU A 356 -17.88 -5.38 7.43
CA LEU A 356 -19.16 -5.63 8.08
C LEU A 356 -19.39 -4.55 9.14
N ASN A 357 -20.60 -3.98 9.19
CA ASN A 357 -20.99 -3.06 10.25
C ASN A 357 -21.65 -3.84 11.39
N MET A 358 -20.87 -4.12 12.43
CA MET A 358 -21.35 -4.82 13.62
C MET A 358 -20.79 -4.12 14.86
N SER A 359 -21.56 -3.19 15.41
CA SER A 359 -21.11 -2.23 16.44
C SER A 359 -19.89 -1.41 15.97
N GLY A 360 -20.01 -0.85 14.76
CA GLY A 360 -18.96 -0.17 14.02
C GLY A 360 -18.42 -1.00 12.87
N TRP A 361 -17.89 -0.32 11.86
CA TRP A 361 -17.30 -0.94 10.68
C TRP A 361 -16.03 -1.69 11.02
N ARG A 362 -15.93 -2.92 10.52
CA ARG A 362 -14.80 -3.82 10.76
C ARG A 362 -14.46 -4.57 9.50
N THR A 363 -13.18 -4.86 9.29
CA THR A 363 -12.80 -5.85 8.28
C THR A 363 -13.31 -7.23 8.69
N TRP A 364 -13.82 -8.01 7.73
CA TRP A 364 -14.39 -9.33 7.97
C TRP A 364 -13.88 -10.34 6.93
N GLY A 365 -13.25 -11.41 7.41
CA GLY A 365 -12.55 -12.39 6.58
C GLY A 365 -11.10 -12.57 7.01
N ASN A 366 -10.70 -13.83 7.17
CA ASN A 366 -9.33 -14.18 7.54
C ASN A 366 -8.71 -15.31 6.68
N ASN A 367 -9.36 -15.60 5.56
CA ASN A 367 -8.86 -16.51 4.54
C ASN A 367 -8.07 -15.72 3.50
N THR A 368 -6.98 -16.31 2.99
CA THR A 368 -6.33 -15.89 1.75
C THR A 368 -7.20 -16.26 0.55
N SER A 369 -6.86 -15.76 -0.63
CA SER A 369 -7.65 -15.98 -1.84
C SER A 369 -7.60 -17.43 -2.35
N ILE A 370 -6.64 -18.25 -1.88
CA ILE A 370 -6.62 -19.69 -2.24
C ILE A 370 -7.79 -20.48 -1.66
N TYR A 371 -8.46 -19.99 -0.61
CA TYR A 371 -9.59 -20.71 -0.02
C TYR A 371 -10.79 -20.69 -0.97
N PRO A 372 -11.51 -21.82 -1.17
CA PRO A 372 -11.39 -23.11 -0.46
C PRO A 372 -10.47 -24.16 -1.10
N ASP A 373 -9.76 -23.84 -2.19
CA ASP A 373 -8.93 -24.79 -2.93
C ASP A 373 -7.76 -25.35 -2.08
N SER A 374 -7.30 -24.61 -1.07
CA SER A 374 -6.43 -25.12 0.00
C SER A 374 -6.99 -24.80 1.38
N THR A 375 -6.95 -25.80 2.27
CA THR A 375 -7.35 -25.70 3.67
C THR A 375 -6.17 -25.87 4.63
N ASP A 376 -4.95 -26.04 4.11
CA ASP A 376 -3.73 -26.10 4.92
C ASP A 376 -3.58 -24.77 5.68
N PRO A 377 -3.44 -24.79 7.02
CA PRO A 377 -3.28 -23.58 7.83
C PRO A 377 -2.22 -22.60 7.32
N LYS A 378 -1.10 -23.09 6.76
CA LYS A 378 -0.01 -22.23 6.27
C LYS A 378 -0.36 -21.48 5.00
N ASP A 379 -1.36 -21.95 4.25
CA ASP A 379 -1.80 -21.36 2.99
C ASP A 379 -3.07 -20.53 3.18
N ARG A 380 -3.99 -20.99 4.06
CA ARG A 380 -5.33 -20.44 4.26
C ARG A 380 -5.35 -19.19 5.13
N TRP A 381 -4.73 -19.22 6.31
CA TRP A 381 -4.94 -18.15 7.29
C TRP A 381 -4.00 -16.98 7.06
N ILE A 382 -4.55 -15.77 6.94
CA ILE A 382 -3.77 -14.55 6.70
C ILE A 382 -2.66 -14.42 7.77
N ALA A 383 -3.02 -14.53 9.05
CA ALA A 383 -2.07 -14.43 10.16
C ALA A 383 -0.92 -15.46 10.07
N VAL A 384 -1.24 -16.72 9.78
CA VAL A 384 -0.22 -17.78 9.69
C VAL A 384 0.70 -17.55 8.48
N ARG A 385 0.12 -17.26 7.30
CA ARG A 385 0.90 -16.98 6.09
C ARG A 385 1.82 -15.78 6.27
N ARG A 386 1.32 -14.71 6.90
CA ARG A 386 2.10 -13.50 7.22
C ARG A 386 3.28 -13.80 8.14
N VAL A 387 3.07 -14.57 9.22
CA VAL A 387 4.16 -14.99 10.11
C VAL A 387 5.22 -15.78 9.35
N PHE A 388 4.84 -16.73 8.49
CA PHE A 388 5.81 -17.54 7.75
C PHE A 388 6.61 -16.71 6.75
N ASP A 389 5.98 -15.80 6.00
CA ASP A 389 6.69 -14.95 5.04
C ASP A 389 7.62 -13.97 5.77
N TRP A 390 7.15 -13.35 6.86
CA TRP A 390 7.97 -12.47 7.70
C TRP A 390 9.15 -13.19 8.34
N TRP A 391 8.94 -14.39 8.89
CA TRP A 391 10.01 -15.17 9.52
C TRP A 391 11.09 -15.57 8.51
N GLY A 392 10.67 -16.08 7.34
CA GLY A 392 11.62 -16.45 6.29
C GLY A 392 12.41 -15.26 5.76
N ASN A 393 11.75 -14.11 5.59
CA ASN A 393 12.44 -12.88 5.19
C ASN A 393 13.45 -12.41 6.26
N ASN A 394 13.08 -12.46 7.55
CA ASN A 394 13.98 -12.10 8.63
C ASN A 394 15.19 -13.03 8.73
N PHE A 395 15.00 -14.34 8.56
CA PHE A 395 16.10 -15.31 8.54
C PHE A 395 17.15 -14.92 7.48
N ILE A 396 16.70 -14.51 6.29
CA ILE A 396 17.60 -14.07 5.22
C ILE A 396 18.36 -12.81 5.62
N VAL A 397 17.68 -11.78 6.12
CA VAL A 397 18.32 -10.51 6.49
C VAL A 397 19.29 -10.68 7.66
N GLU A 398 18.91 -11.48 8.65
CA GLU A 398 19.65 -11.66 9.90
C GLU A 398 20.95 -12.45 9.71
N PHE A 399 20.93 -13.50 8.88
CA PHE A 399 22.11 -14.35 8.66
C PHE A 399 22.80 -14.11 7.31
N PHE A 400 22.48 -13.03 6.60
CA PHE A 400 23.14 -12.72 5.33
C PHE A 400 24.66 -12.53 5.49
N ASP A 401 25.09 -11.97 6.62
CA ASP A 401 26.51 -11.75 6.94
C ASP A 401 27.28 -13.05 7.21
N LYS A 402 26.56 -14.17 7.40
CA LYS A 402 27.12 -15.52 7.61
C LYS A 402 27.41 -16.27 6.33
N VAL A 403 26.99 -15.73 5.18
CA VAL A 403 27.34 -16.31 3.88
C VAL A 403 28.85 -16.19 3.70
N ASP A 404 29.47 -17.26 3.21
CA ASP A 404 30.93 -17.42 3.03
C ASP A 404 31.76 -17.56 4.31
N ASP A 405 31.14 -17.55 5.50
CA ASP A 405 31.83 -17.93 6.73
C ASP A 405 32.21 -19.43 6.71
N PRO A 406 33.30 -19.84 7.39
CA PRO A 406 33.68 -21.24 7.45
C PRO A 406 32.55 -22.11 8.03
N THR A 407 32.06 -23.06 7.23
CA THR A 407 31.01 -24.04 7.62
C THR A 407 31.51 -25.01 8.69
N ASN A 408 31.64 -24.50 9.91
CA ASN A 408 32.08 -25.22 11.09
C ASN A 408 30.94 -25.39 12.08
N TYR A 409 31.19 -26.21 13.11
CA TYR A 409 30.20 -26.49 14.15
C TYR A 409 29.68 -25.22 14.84
N ARG A 410 30.57 -24.24 15.10
CA ARG A 410 30.20 -23.00 15.80
C ARG A 410 29.21 -22.16 15.00
N LEU A 411 29.39 -22.07 13.68
CA LEU A 411 28.45 -21.36 12.80
C LEU A 411 27.07 -22.01 12.83
N ILE A 412 27.03 -23.34 12.73
CA ILE A 412 25.78 -24.10 12.73
C ILE A 412 25.08 -23.96 14.08
N GLU A 413 25.82 -24.10 15.18
CA GLU A 413 25.31 -23.95 16.55
C GLU A 413 24.79 -22.53 16.79
N SER A 414 25.52 -21.48 16.38
CA SER A 414 25.07 -20.10 16.57
C SER A 414 23.77 -19.81 15.84
N ILE A 415 23.61 -20.26 14.58
CA ILE A 415 22.35 -20.08 13.84
C ILE A 415 21.20 -20.81 14.53
N VAL A 416 21.43 -22.04 15.00
CA VAL A 416 20.40 -22.83 15.70
C VAL A 416 20.00 -22.18 17.03
N ASP A 417 20.97 -21.70 17.80
CA ASP A 417 20.74 -21.09 19.11
C ASP A 417 20.05 -19.73 18.99
N ASP A 418 20.49 -18.86 18.08
CA ASP A 418 19.92 -17.53 17.86
C ASP A 418 18.44 -17.62 17.42
N GLU A 419 18.13 -18.50 16.46
CA GLU A 419 16.75 -18.73 16.01
C GLU A 419 15.86 -19.34 17.09
N ASN A 420 16.37 -20.30 17.88
CA ASN A 420 15.59 -20.88 18.98
C ASN A 420 15.40 -19.89 20.13
N LEU A 421 16.39 -19.03 20.42
CA LEU A 421 16.26 -17.96 21.41
C LEU A 421 15.21 -16.93 20.97
N LYS A 422 15.24 -16.53 19.69
CA LYS A 422 14.20 -15.67 19.09
C LYS A 422 12.82 -16.29 19.18
N ALA A 423 12.69 -17.58 18.87
CA ALA A 423 11.43 -18.33 19.00
C ALA A 423 10.89 -18.33 20.43
N ASN A 424 11.76 -18.60 21.42
CA ASN A 424 11.41 -18.56 22.84
C ASN A 424 10.93 -17.15 23.25
N GLY A 425 11.57 -16.10 22.74
CA GLY A 425 11.17 -14.71 22.96
C GLY A 425 9.73 -14.44 22.51
N PHE A 426 9.37 -14.79 21.28
CA PHE A 426 8.01 -14.60 20.76
C PHE A 426 6.97 -15.50 21.44
N GLN A 427 7.36 -16.72 21.82
CA GLN A 427 6.48 -17.62 22.58
C GLN A 427 6.19 -17.07 23.98
N ALA A 428 7.20 -16.54 24.69
CA ALA A 428 7.04 -16.04 26.05
C ALA A 428 6.05 -14.86 26.14
N VAL A 429 5.96 -14.03 25.09
CA VAL A 429 4.99 -12.93 25.01
C VAL A 429 3.68 -13.30 24.29
N GLY A 430 3.49 -14.58 23.96
CA GLY A 430 2.24 -15.10 23.38
C GLY A 430 1.98 -14.68 21.94
N GLN A 431 3.02 -14.35 21.15
CA GLN A 431 2.86 -13.97 19.74
C GLN A 431 2.80 -15.19 18.81
N ILE A 432 3.42 -16.30 19.21
CA ILE A 432 3.34 -17.61 18.53
C ILE A 432 3.14 -18.73 19.57
N ALA A 433 2.69 -19.91 19.13
CA ALA A 433 2.62 -21.08 20.01
C ALA A 433 4.00 -21.67 20.30
N GLY A 434 4.93 -21.55 19.34
CA GLY A 434 6.33 -21.96 19.47
C GLY A 434 6.97 -22.14 18.09
N ALA A 435 8.30 -22.17 18.04
CA ALA A 435 9.05 -22.53 16.85
C ALA A 435 10.34 -23.25 17.25
N LYS A 436 10.87 -24.06 16.33
CA LYS A 436 12.13 -24.78 16.54
C LYS A 436 12.88 -24.90 15.23
N ILE A 437 14.18 -24.62 15.25
CA ILE A 437 15.11 -24.93 14.18
C ILE A 437 16.05 -26.06 14.59
N SER A 438 16.48 -26.87 13.62
CA SER A 438 17.45 -27.95 13.84
C SER A 438 18.34 -28.18 12.62
N PHE A 439 19.57 -28.62 12.89
CA PHE A 439 20.50 -29.13 11.89
C PHE A 439 20.66 -30.64 12.09
N ASN A 440 20.31 -31.43 11.08
CA ASN A 440 20.33 -32.89 11.16
C ASN A 440 21.17 -33.49 10.03
N GLN A 441 21.92 -34.56 10.34
CA GLN A 441 22.77 -35.26 9.37
C GLN A 441 21.98 -35.84 8.18
N ALA A 442 20.73 -36.27 8.41
CA ALA A 442 19.87 -36.82 7.35
C ALA A 442 19.56 -35.83 6.23
N ASP A 443 19.50 -34.54 6.55
CA ASP A 443 19.25 -33.45 5.58
C ASP A 443 20.53 -32.89 4.98
N ASN A 444 21.68 -33.25 5.56
CA ASN A 444 23.00 -32.73 5.23
C ASN A 444 23.95 -33.90 4.94
N PRO A 445 23.72 -34.67 3.85
CA PRO A 445 24.65 -35.72 3.45
C PRO A 445 26.04 -35.13 3.19
N THR A 446 27.09 -35.93 3.40
CA THR A 446 28.49 -35.49 3.28
C THR A 446 28.78 -34.78 1.96
N GLU A 447 28.20 -35.24 0.86
CA GLU A 447 28.35 -34.59 -0.46
C GLU A 447 27.85 -33.13 -0.47
N ASN A 448 26.72 -32.83 0.17
CA ASN A 448 26.20 -31.46 0.25
C ASN A 448 27.13 -30.57 1.09
N ILE A 449 27.58 -31.09 2.24
CA ILE A 449 28.48 -30.36 3.15
C ILE A 449 29.80 -30.06 2.44
N LEU A 450 30.38 -31.03 1.72
CA LEU A 450 31.62 -30.83 0.96
C LEU A 450 31.45 -29.83 -0.19
N ASN A 451 30.24 -29.66 -0.71
CA ASN A 451 29.88 -28.64 -1.70
C ASN A 451 29.46 -27.30 -1.06
N GLY A 452 29.67 -27.11 0.25
CA GLY A 452 29.32 -25.88 0.96
C GLY A 452 27.82 -25.63 1.16
N LYS A 453 26.98 -26.66 1.00
CA LYS A 453 25.53 -26.56 1.12
C LYS A 453 25.07 -27.13 2.45
N ILE A 454 24.38 -26.31 3.24
CA ILE A 454 23.77 -26.70 4.51
C ILE A 454 22.27 -26.43 4.49
N ILE A 455 21.52 -27.32 5.13
CA ILE A 455 20.06 -27.28 5.25
C ILE A 455 19.71 -27.28 6.73
N PHE A 456 18.98 -26.24 7.14
CA PHE A 456 18.29 -26.20 8.42
C PHE A 456 16.82 -26.58 8.23
N LYS A 457 16.25 -27.28 9.19
CA LYS A 457 14.80 -27.53 9.26
C LYS A 457 14.18 -26.71 10.36
N GLN A 458 13.25 -25.84 9.99
CA GLN A 458 12.49 -25.02 10.90
C GLN A 458 11.02 -25.41 10.90
N SER A 459 10.42 -25.48 12.09
CA SER A 459 8.99 -25.69 12.32
C SER A 459 8.44 -24.51 13.08
N ILE A 460 7.35 -23.90 12.61
CA ILE A 460 6.74 -22.70 13.21
C ILE A 460 5.27 -22.99 13.49
N GLY A 461 4.86 -22.86 14.75
CA GLY A 461 3.47 -22.92 15.21
C GLY A 461 2.92 -21.51 15.41
N ALA A 462 2.45 -20.86 14.35
CA ALA A 462 1.69 -19.62 14.47
C ALA A 462 0.25 -19.90 14.93
N PHE A 463 -0.35 -19.00 15.71
CA PHE A 463 -1.73 -19.16 16.15
C PHE A 463 -2.70 -19.02 14.97
N THR A 464 -3.57 -20.00 14.80
CA THR A 464 -4.74 -19.88 13.92
C THR A 464 -5.77 -18.93 14.56
N PRO A 465 -6.57 -18.22 13.76
CA PRO A 465 -7.70 -17.46 14.30
C PRO A 465 -8.73 -18.37 14.96
N ALA A 466 -9.41 -17.85 15.98
CA ALA A 466 -10.68 -18.39 16.43
C ALA A 466 -11.80 -17.95 15.46
N GLU A 467 -11.87 -18.58 14.28
CA GLU A 467 -12.82 -18.23 13.21
C GLU A 467 -14.28 -18.40 13.64
N ASN A 468 -14.58 -19.47 14.39
CA ASN A 468 -15.93 -19.77 14.86
C ASN A 468 -15.90 -20.21 16.33
N ILE A 469 -16.78 -19.61 17.14
CA ILE A 469 -16.94 -19.91 18.58
C ILE A 469 -18.41 -20.25 18.80
N ILE A 470 -18.69 -21.48 19.24
CA ILE A 470 -20.04 -21.99 19.47
C ILE A 470 -20.27 -22.09 20.97
N ASN A 471 -21.28 -21.35 21.47
CA ASN A 471 -21.78 -21.49 22.83
C ASN A 471 -23.00 -22.43 22.81
N VAL A 472 -22.88 -23.60 23.44
CA VAL A 472 -23.98 -24.58 23.55
C VAL A 472 -24.70 -24.33 24.87
N LEU A 473 -25.96 -23.91 24.79
CA LEU A 473 -26.80 -23.65 25.95
C LEU A 473 -27.72 -24.85 26.21
N GLU A 474 -27.72 -25.33 27.44
CA GLU A 474 -28.63 -26.37 27.94
C GLU A 474 -29.52 -25.78 29.03
N PHE A 475 -30.80 -26.13 29.01
CA PHE A 475 -31.70 -25.83 30.11
C PHE A 475 -31.52 -26.89 31.19
N ASP A 476 -31.00 -26.50 32.36
CA ASP A 476 -30.86 -27.38 33.51
C ASP A 476 -32.11 -27.28 34.42
N PRO A 477 -33.02 -28.28 34.39
CA PRO A 477 -34.22 -28.27 35.22
C PRO A 477 -33.91 -28.43 36.71
N SER A 478 -32.73 -28.95 37.08
CA SER A 478 -32.34 -29.15 38.48
C SER A 478 -32.01 -27.83 39.20
N LEU A 479 -31.46 -26.85 38.48
CA LEU A 479 -31.23 -25.51 39.01
C LEU A 479 -32.55 -24.81 39.32
N VAL A 480 -33.54 -24.97 38.45
CA VAL A 480 -34.87 -24.42 38.65
C VAL A 480 -35.56 -25.12 39.82
N SER A 481 -35.60 -26.46 39.86
CA SER A 481 -36.24 -27.18 40.95
C SER A 481 -35.58 -26.89 42.31
N THR A 482 -34.25 -26.87 42.39
CA THR A 482 -33.52 -26.55 43.64
C THR A 482 -33.79 -25.12 44.11
N SER A 483 -33.92 -24.16 43.19
CA SER A 483 -34.26 -22.77 43.54
C SER A 483 -35.68 -22.61 44.09
N LEU A 484 -36.62 -23.46 43.65
CA LEU A 484 -38.03 -23.39 44.03
C LEU A 484 -38.29 -23.99 45.42
N PHE A 485 -37.48 -24.94 45.86
CA PHE A 485 -37.56 -25.53 47.20
C PHE A 485 -36.62 -24.89 48.22
N GLY A 486 -35.89 -23.84 47.83
CA GLY A 486 -35.04 -23.06 48.73
C GLY A 486 -33.95 -23.90 49.37
N GLY A 487 -32.99 -24.37 48.56
CA GLY A 487 -31.78 -25.12 48.94
C GLY A 487 -31.68 -25.52 50.41
N ASP A 488 -32.16 -26.72 50.76
CA ASP A 488 -31.79 -27.34 52.02
C ASP A 488 -30.30 -27.70 51.97
N ASN A 489 -29.58 -27.35 53.04
CA ASN A 489 -28.20 -27.80 53.32
C ASN A 489 -28.05 -29.33 53.21
#